data_AF-A0A4Y8C7H4-F1
#
_entry.id   AF-A0A4Y8C7H4-F1
#
_cell.length_a   1.000
_cell.length_b   1.000
_cell.length_c   1.000
_cell.angle_alpha   90.00
_cell.angle_beta   90.00
_cell.angle_gamma   90.00
#
_symmetry.space_group_name_H-M   'P 1'
#
loop_
_entity.id
_entity.type
_entity.pdbx_description
1 polymer ?
#
loop_
_entity_poly.entity_id
_entity_poly.type
_entity_poly.pdbx_seq_one_letter_code
_entity_poly.pdbx_strand_id
1 'polypeptide(L)'
;DILFSWVLPVFIFFGIWMFLASRMQKNMGSSILGIGSSKKLVNSEKPKVKFSDVAGVEEAKEEVKEIVDFLKYPERYIKLGAKIPKGLLLVG
;
A
#
# COMPACT_ATOMS: atom_id res chain seq x y z
N ASP A 1 -42.33 19.35 37.21
CA ASP A 1 -42.07 18.01 37.80
C ASP A 1 -42.11 16.85 36.81
N ILE A 2 -43.13 16.73 35.95
CA ILE A 2 -43.25 15.58 35.02
C ILE A 2 -42.25 15.64 33.84
N LEU A 3 -41.95 16.85 33.33
CA LEU A 3 -41.00 17.04 32.22
C LEU A 3 -39.56 16.67 32.60
N PHE A 4 -39.12 16.99 33.81
CA PHE A 4 -37.75 16.69 34.25
C PHE A 4 -37.55 15.19 34.51
N SER A 5 -38.59 14.50 34.96
CA SER A 5 -38.58 13.06 35.24
C SER A 5 -38.53 12.20 33.98
N TRP A 6 -39.04 12.68 32.83
CA TRP A 6 -39.01 11.94 31.56
C TRP A 6 -37.81 12.30 30.66
N VAL A 7 -37.29 13.53 30.78
CA VAL A 7 -36.10 13.97 30.02
C VAL A 7 -34.81 13.35 30.57
N LEU A 8 -34.69 13.20 31.89
CA LEU A 8 -33.48 12.65 32.51
C LEU A 8 -33.17 11.20 32.07
N PRO A 9 -34.13 10.26 32.05
CA PRO A 9 -33.90 8.89 31.56
C PRO A 9 -33.54 8.83 30.08
N VAL A 10 -34.16 9.67 29.24
CA VAL A 10 -33.87 9.75 27.79
C VAL A 10 -32.44 10.24 27.56
N PHE A 11 -31.97 11.21 28.33
CA PHE A 11 -30.63 11.74 28.21
C PHE A 11 -29.56 10.73 28.65
N ILE A 12 -29.81 9.99 29.73
CA ILE A 12 -28.94 8.90 30.19
C ILE A 12 -28.91 7.77 29.16
N PHE A 13 -30.06 7.40 28.59
CA PHE A 13 -30.14 6.38 27.55
C PHE A 13 -29.33 6.79 26.31
N PHE A 14 -29.47 8.03 25.84
CA PHE A 14 -28.68 8.56 24.73
C PHE A 14 -27.17 8.59 25.05
N GLY A 15 -26.79 8.98 26.26
CA GLY A 15 -25.39 8.98 26.70
C GLY A 15 -24.78 7.57 26.70
N ILE A 16 -25.51 6.57 27.22
CA ILE A 16 -25.07 5.17 27.20
C ILE A 16 -25.01 4.63 25.78
N TRP A 17 -26.01 4.91 24.95
CA TRP A 17 -26.05 4.47 23.55
C TRP A 17 -24.90 5.08 22.73
N MET A 18 -24.60 6.36 22.94
CA MET A 18 -23.47 7.07 22.31
C MET A 18 -22.12 6.51 22.79
N PHE A 19 -22.00 6.18 24.08
CA PHE A 19 -20.80 5.55 24.62
C PHE A 19 -20.59 4.12 24.09
N LEU A 20 -21.66 3.33 23.96
CA LEU A 20 -21.60 1.97 23.41
C LEU A 20 -21.28 1.98 21.91
N ALA A 21 -21.95 2.84 21.14
CA ALA A 21 -21.72 3.00 19.70
C ALA A 21 -20.30 3.48 19.41
N SER A 22 -19.79 4.44 20.19
CA SER A 22 -18.41 4.94 20.04
C SER A 22 -17.35 3.89 20.39
N ARG A 23 -17.65 2.94 21.29
CA ARG A 23 -16.77 1.80 21.58
C ARG A 23 -16.79 0.74 20.48
N MET A 24 -17.96 0.49 19.88
CA MET A 24 -18.13 -0.49 18.82
C MET A 24 -17.53 -0.01 17.48
N GLN A 25 -17.64 1.28 17.15
CA GLN A 25 -17.03 1.87 15.96
C GLN A 25 -15.50 1.85 16.00
N LYS A 26 -14.89 2.05 17.18
CA LYS A 26 -13.43 1.99 17.35
C LYS A 26 -12.85 0.59 17.17
N ASN A 27 -13.61 -0.46 17.50
CA ASN A 27 -13.16 -1.85 17.37
C ASN A 27 -13.59 -2.52 16.04
N MET A 28 -14.67 -2.07 15.41
CA MET A 28 -15.22 -2.68 14.18
C MET A 28 -14.86 -1.89 12.91
N GLY A 29 -14.61 -0.57 13.02
CA GLY A 29 -14.36 0.32 11.88
C GLY A 29 -13.07 0.04 11.11
N SER A 30 -12.12 -0.68 11.71
CA SER A 30 -10.88 -1.09 11.03
C SER A 30 -10.96 -2.47 10.37
N SER A 31 -11.86 -3.36 10.81
CA SER A 31 -11.80 -4.77 10.43
C SER A 31 -12.70 -5.14 9.24
N ILE A 32 -13.82 -4.44 9.05
CA ILE A 32 -14.78 -4.72 7.95
C ILE A 32 -14.55 -3.79 6.75
N LEU A 33 -14.10 -2.55 6.98
CA LEU A 33 -13.77 -1.58 5.91
C LEU A 33 -12.35 -1.75 5.33
N GLY A 34 -11.51 -2.60 5.95
CA GLY A 34 -10.14 -2.87 5.50
C GLY A 34 -10.00 -4.03 4.52
N ILE A 35 -11.07 -4.76 4.21
CA ILE A 35 -11.05 -6.04 3.45
C ILE A 35 -10.79 -5.89 1.93
N GLY A 36 -10.44 -4.68 1.47
CA GLY A 36 -10.10 -4.42 0.07
C GLY A 36 -8.94 -3.46 -0.14
N SER A 37 -8.34 -2.91 0.92
CA SER A 37 -7.20 -2.00 0.77
C SER A 37 -5.92 -2.81 0.66
N SER A 38 -5.46 -3.07 -0.58
CA SER A 38 -4.08 -3.50 -0.80
C SER A 38 -3.17 -2.34 -0.44
N LYS A 39 -2.60 -2.38 0.77
CA LYS A 39 -1.62 -1.39 1.21
C LYS A 39 -0.37 -1.62 0.36
N LYS A 40 -0.26 -0.92 -0.78
CA LYS A 40 0.95 -0.96 -1.62
C LYS A 40 2.10 -0.48 -0.75
N LEU A 41 3.00 -1.40 -0.38
CA LEU A 41 4.23 -1.08 0.33
C LEU A 41 5.13 -0.30 -0.63
N VAL A 42 4.91 1.01 -0.73
CA VAL A 42 5.83 1.90 -1.43
C VAL A 42 6.96 2.18 -0.45
N ASN A 43 7.98 1.32 -0.47
CA ASN A 43 9.21 1.62 0.23
C ASN A 43 9.95 2.72 -0.56
N SER A 44 10.09 3.90 0.03
CA SER A 44 10.83 5.04 -0.56
C SER A 44 12.35 4.92 -0.38
N GLU A 45 12.82 3.86 0.28
CA GLU A 45 14.24 3.64 0.51
C GLU A 45 14.96 3.38 -0.81
N LYS A 46 16.01 4.15 -1.06
CA LYS A 46 16.89 3.97 -2.23
C LYS A 46 17.92 2.89 -1.90
N PRO A 47 17.90 1.74 -2.56
CA PRO A 47 18.90 0.70 -2.32
C PRO A 47 20.30 1.23 -2.67
N LYS A 48 21.29 0.92 -1.84
CA LYS A 48 22.70 1.31 -2.03
C LYS A 48 23.50 0.27 -2.83
N VAL A 49 22.98 -0.95 -2.98
CA VAL A 49 23.64 -2.08 -3.64
C VAL A 49 23.79 -1.82 -5.14
N LYS A 50 24.96 -2.12 -5.69
CA LYS A 50 25.29 -2.00 -7.11
C LYS A 50 25.53 -3.37 -7.74
N PHE A 51 25.53 -3.43 -9.08
CA PHE A 51 25.89 -4.64 -9.83
C PHE A 51 27.31 -5.15 -9.53
N SER A 52 28.22 -4.26 -9.13
CA SER A 52 29.58 -4.62 -8.69
C SER A 52 29.60 -5.45 -7.41
N ASP A 53 28.55 -5.35 -6.61
CA ASP A 53 28.48 -5.97 -5.29
C ASP A 53 27.87 -7.39 -5.37
N VAL A 54 27.48 -7.82 -6.57
CA VAL A 54 26.89 -9.14 -6.84
C VAL A 54 27.95 -10.00 -7.52
N ALA A 55 28.22 -11.21 -6.99
CA ALA A 55 29.16 -12.14 -7.60
C ALA A 55 28.43 -13.13 -8.54
N GLY A 56 29.03 -13.44 -9.70
CA GLY A 56 28.49 -14.41 -10.66
C GLY A 56 27.23 -13.96 -11.40
N VAL A 57 26.56 -14.91 -12.05
CA VAL A 57 25.30 -14.71 -12.82
C VAL A 57 25.42 -13.59 -13.87
N GLU A 58 26.55 -13.59 -14.61
CA GLU A 58 26.88 -12.49 -15.54
C GLU A 58 25.83 -12.29 -16.63
N GLU A 59 25.22 -13.37 -17.13
CA GLU A 59 24.17 -13.31 -18.14
C GLU A 59 22.91 -12.60 -17.60
N ALA A 60 22.44 -12.96 -16.40
CA ALA A 60 21.29 -12.29 -15.80
C ALA A 60 21.59 -10.83 -15.42
N LYS A 61 22.83 -10.51 -15.01
CA LYS A 61 23.24 -9.11 -14.79
C LYS A 61 23.17 -8.31 -16.10
N GLU A 62 23.62 -8.89 -17.21
CA GLU A 62 23.61 -8.23 -18.52
C GLU A 62 22.18 -7.94 -18.97
N GLU A 63 21.27 -8.92 -18.87
CA GLU A 63 19.84 -8.72 -19.16
C GLU A 63 19.22 -7.63 -18.29
N VAL A 64 19.48 -7.64 -16.98
CA VAL A 64 18.94 -6.62 -16.07
C VAL A 64 19.55 -5.25 -16.34
N LYS A 65 20.84 -5.15 -16.73
CA LYS A 65 21.47 -3.89 -17.14
C LYS A 65 20.76 -3.29 -18.36
N GLU A 66 20.35 -4.09 -19.33
CA GLU A 66 19.60 -3.61 -20.49
C GLU A 66 18.29 -2.96 -20.05
N ILE A 67 17.56 -3.58 -19.13
CA ILE A 67 16.32 -3.03 -18.58
C ILE A 67 16.61 -1.72 -17.83
N VAL A 68 17.70 -1.65 -17.06
CA VAL A 68 18.10 -0.42 -16.37
C VAL A 68 18.47 0.69 -17.35
N ASP A 69 19.20 0.38 -18.44
CA ASP A 69 19.54 1.37 -19.47
C ASP A 69 18.29 1.87 -20.19
N PHE A 70 17.36 0.98 -20.50
CA PHE A 70 16.05 1.32 -21.01
C PHE A 70 15.31 2.29 -20.07
N LEU A 71 15.23 1.99 -18.78
CA LEU A 71 14.52 2.84 -17.81
C LEU A 71 15.18 4.22 -17.65
N LYS A 72 16.49 4.31 -17.87
CA LYS A 72 17.22 5.59 -17.90
C LYS A 72 16.98 6.39 -19.18
N TYR A 73 16.90 5.72 -20.32
CA TYR A 73 16.81 6.35 -21.65
C TYR A 73 15.65 5.81 -22.50
N PRO A 74 14.40 5.85 -22.02
CA PRO A 74 13.28 5.14 -22.65
C PRO A 74 12.98 5.63 -24.07
N GLU A 75 13.18 6.93 -24.32
CA GLU A 75 12.93 7.52 -25.64
C GLU A 75 13.78 6.92 -26.75
N ARG A 76 15.04 6.56 -26.46
CA ARG A 76 15.96 5.99 -27.46
C ARG A 76 15.39 4.67 -27.99
N TYR A 77 14.90 3.84 -27.09
CA TYR A 77 14.37 2.52 -27.40
C TYR A 77 12.97 2.58 -28.01
N ILE A 78 12.10 3.49 -27.55
CA ILE A 78 10.77 3.70 -28.13
C ILE A 78 10.90 4.20 -29.58
N LYS A 79 11.85 5.11 -29.88
CA LYS A 79 12.12 5.60 -31.25
C LYS A 79 12.57 4.49 -32.20
N LEU A 80 13.24 3.45 -31.66
CA LEU A 80 13.63 2.26 -32.42
C LEU A 80 12.49 1.24 -32.57
N GLY A 81 11.31 1.51 -31.98
CA GLY A 81 10.16 0.61 -32.01
C GLY A 81 10.26 -0.55 -31.01
N ALA A 82 11.19 -0.50 -30.06
CA ALA A 82 11.37 -1.57 -29.08
C ALA A 82 10.17 -1.63 -28.11
N LYS A 83 9.68 -2.86 -27.86
CA LYS A 83 8.57 -3.11 -26.92
C LYS A 83 9.12 -3.53 -25.55
N ILE A 84 8.70 -2.80 -24.52
CA ILE A 84 9.28 -2.89 -23.19
C ILE A 84 8.64 -4.03 -22.39
N PRO A 85 9.43 -4.84 -21.67
CA PRO A 85 8.91 -5.79 -20.70
C PRO A 85 8.19 -5.04 -19.56
N LYS A 86 6.97 -5.47 -19.22
CA LYS A 86 6.20 -4.83 -18.14
C LYS A 86 6.59 -5.29 -16.73
N GLY A 87 7.42 -6.32 -16.65
CA GLY A 87 7.93 -6.90 -15.41
C GLY A 87 8.92 -8.01 -15.72
N LEU A 88 9.77 -8.32 -14.75
CA LEU A 88 10.67 -9.46 -14.78
C LEU A 88 10.30 -10.39 -13.63
N LEU A 89 10.32 -11.69 -13.90
CA LEU A 89 10.21 -12.74 -12.89
C LEU A 89 11.59 -13.37 -12.74
N LEU A 90 12.21 -13.17 -11.58
CA LEU A 90 13.47 -13.82 -11.24
C LEU A 90 13.15 -15.16 -10.59
N VAL A 91 13.63 -16.26 -11.17
CA VAL A 91 13.41 -17.63 -10.67
C VAL A 91 14.77 -18.29 -10.44
N GLY A 92 14.90 -18.97 -9.31
CA GLY A 92 16.10 -19.66 -8.87
C GLY A 92 15.90 -20.30 -7.51
#